data_AF-A0A3P8BET1-F1
#
_entry.id   AF-A0A3P8BET1-F1
#
_cell.length_a   1.000
_cell.length_b   1.000
_cell.length_c   1.000
_cell.angle_alpha   90.00
_cell.angle_beta   90.00
_cell.angle_gamma   90.00
#
_symmetry.space_group_name_H-M   'P 1'
#
loop_
_entity.id
_entity.type
_entity.pdbx_description
1 polymer ?
#
loop_
_entity_poly.entity_id
_entity_poly.type
_entity_poly.pdbx_seq_one_letter_code
_entity_poly.pdbx_strand_id
1 'polypeptide(L)'
;MFPSNSISLQMTSSESGVRLSINMRERCRMHDLNEALDDLRAVLPYARGGSVRKLSKIATLLLAKNHIIMQAKAIEELRQVVLSLRSRLESDLVSLPLVRITS
;
A
#
# COMPACT_ATOMS: atom_id res chain seq x y z
N MET A 1 -30.46 -34.06 50.30
CA MET A 1 -31.37 -32.93 50.05
C MET A 1 -30.52 -31.79 49.49
N PHE A 2 -30.51 -31.66 48.16
CA PHE A 2 -29.75 -30.60 47.47
C PHE A 2 -30.72 -29.45 47.17
N PRO A 3 -30.36 -28.17 47.41
CA PRO A 3 -31.21 -27.07 46.99
C PRO A 3 -31.08 -26.88 45.48
N SER A 4 -32.18 -27.12 44.78
CA SER A 4 -32.40 -26.72 43.40
C SER A 4 -32.39 -25.20 43.30
N ASN A 5 -31.32 -24.61 42.76
CA ASN A 5 -31.32 -23.22 42.30
C ASN A 5 -31.46 -23.20 40.78
N SER A 6 -32.71 -23.35 40.31
CA SER A 6 -33.09 -23.26 38.89
C SER A 6 -33.52 -21.84 38.50
N ILE A 7 -32.79 -20.81 38.94
CA ILE A 7 -33.05 -19.40 38.59
C ILE A 7 -31.72 -18.71 38.26
N SER A 8 -31.12 -19.03 37.12
CA SER A 8 -30.01 -18.24 36.51
C SER A 8 -29.79 -18.56 35.02
N LEU A 9 -30.78 -19.09 34.30
CA LEU A 9 -30.62 -19.48 32.89
C LEU A 9 -31.43 -18.64 31.90
N GLN A 10 -32.18 -17.62 32.36
CA GLN A 10 -33.20 -16.99 31.53
C GLN A 10 -32.96 -15.50 31.18
N MET A 11 -31.78 -14.94 31.45
CA MET A 11 -31.48 -13.53 31.08
C MET A 11 -30.16 -13.30 30.33
N THR A 12 -29.45 -14.33 29.86
CA THR A 12 -28.14 -14.16 29.21
C THR A 12 -28.12 -14.48 27.71
N SER A 13 -29.18 -15.03 27.14
CA SER A 13 -29.19 -15.51 25.74
C SER A 13 -29.15 -14.37 24.71
N SER A 14 -29.87 -13.28 24.95
CA SER A 14 -29.90 -12.12 24.06
C SER A 14 -28.61 -11.31 24.11
N GLU A 15 -28.09 -11.02 25.32
CA GLU A 15 -26.83 -10.29 25.49
C GLU A 15 -25.63 -11.09 24.99
N SER A 16 -25.60 -12.41 25.24
CA SER A 16 -24.55 -13.30 24.72
C SER A 16 -24.61 -13.40 23.19
N GLY A 17 -25.81 -13.46 22.60
CA GLY A 17 -25.99 -13.43 21.15
C GLY A 17 -25.50 -12.14 20.50
N VAL A 18 -25.78 -10.99 21.13
CA VAL A 18 -25.28 -9.67 20.67
C VAL A 18 -23.75 -9.61 20.77
N ARG A 19 -23.16 -10.04 21.88
CA ARG A 19 -21.69 -10.11 22.04
C ARG A 19 -21.02 -10.99 20.97
N LEU A 20 -21.60 -12.15 20.67
CA LEU A 20 -21.10 -13.06 19.64
C LEU A 20 -21.20 -12.43 18.24
N SER A 21 -22.31 -11.76 17.92
CA SER A 21 -22.52 -11.06 16.65
C SER A 21 -21.50 -9.92 16.46
N ILE A 22 -21.26 -9.12 17.51
CA ILE A 22 -20.27 -8.04 17.49
C ILE A 22 -18.86 -8.60 17.27
N ASN A 23 -18.48 -9.64 18.03
CA ASN A 23 -17.17 -10.27 17.88
C ASN A 23 -16.95 -10.85 16.48
N MET A 24 -17.99 -11.46 15.90
CA MET A 24 -17.90 -11.98 14.54
C MET A 24 -17.69 -10.86 13.53
N ARG A 25 -18.45 -9.77 13.66
CA ARG A 25 -18.32 -8.59 12.79
C ARG A 25 -16.93 -7.98 12.85
N GLU A 26 -16.36 -7.83 14.05
CA GLU A 26 -15.02 -7.26 14.20
C GLU A 26 -13.93 -8.19 13.65
N ARG A 27 -14.11 -9.52 13.77
CA ARG A 27 -13.23 -10.49 13.11
C ARG A 27 -13.25 -10.32 11.59
N CYS A 28 -14.44 -10.24 10.98
CA CYS A 28 -14.57 -9.99 9.54
C CYS A 28 -13.88 -8.68 9.14
N ARG A 29 -14.16 -7.58 9.85
CA ARG A 29 -13.52 -6.28 9.59
C ARG A 29 -11.98 -6.36 9.66
N MET A 30 -11.45 -7.14 10.61
CA MET A 30 -10.01 -7.33 10.76
C MET A 30 -9.42 -8.22 9.66
N HIS A 31 -10.18 -9.19 9.13
CA HIS A 31 -9.79 -9.98 7.97
C HIS A 31 -9.68 -9.11 6.72
N ASP A 32 -10.71 -8.31 6.42
CA ASP A 32 -10.71 -7.39 5.28
C ASP A 32 -9.52 -6.41 5.34
N LEU A 33 -9.23 -5.88 6.54
CA LEU A 33 -8.07 -5.01 6.76
C LEU A 33 -6.73 -5.72 6.52
N ASN A 34 -6.62 -6.98 6.96
CA ASN A 34 -5.39 -7.74 6.78
C ASN A 34 -5.18 -8.12 5.30
N GLU A 35 -6.24 -8.43 4.58
CA GLU A 35 -6.22 -8.69 3.13
C GLU A 35 -5.72 -7.47 2.36
N ALA A 36 -6.33 -6.29 2.60
CA ALA A 36 -5.86 -5.05 1.98
C ALA A 36 -4.39 -4.72 2.29
N LEU A 37 -3.91 -5.07 3.49
CA LEU A 37 -2.52 -4.88 3.86
C LEU A 37 -1.57 -5.87 3.17
N ASP A 38 -2.03 -7.08 2.86
CA ASP A 38 -1.28 -8.07 2.10
C ASP A 38 -1.21 -7.70 0.61
N ASP A 39 -2.28 -7.15 0.04
CA ASP A 39 -2.26 -6.54 -1.29
C ASP A 39 -1.26 -5.39 -1.37
N LEU A 40 -1.23 -4.53 -0.34
CA LEU A 40 -0.22 -3.49 -0.23
C LEU A 40 1.19 -4.09 -0.20
N ARG A 41 1.43 -5.18 0.55
CA ARG A 41 2.74 -5.84 0.56
C ARG A 41 3.14 -6.31 -0.83
N ALA A 42 2.24 -6.89 -1.61
CA ALA A 42 2.54 -7.46 -2.93
C ALA A 42 3.10 -6.44 -3.93
N VAL A 43 2.75 -5.16 -3.79
CA VAL A 43 3.21 -4.08 -4.67
C VAL A 43 4.47 -3.36 -4.18
N LEU A 44 4.91 -3.60 -2.93
CA LEU A 44 6.10 -2.95 -2.39
C LEU A 44 7.40 -3.57 -2.93
N PRO A 45 8.48 -2.76 -3.03
CA PRO A 45 9.80 -3.29 -3.33
C PRO A 45 10.19 -4.34 -2.27
N TYR A 46 10.91 -5.38 -2.68
CA TYR A 46 11.34 -6.52 -1.84
C TYR A 46 10.26 -7.52 -1.42
N ALA A 47 9.01 -7.36 -1.86
CA ALA A 47 7.96 -8.36 -1.64
C ALA A 47 8.13 -9.63 -2.48
N ARG A 48 8.89 -9.53 -3.58
CA ARG A 48 9.11 -10.62 -4.53
C ARG A 48 10.39 -11.38 -4.20
N GLY A 49 10.33 -12.19 -3.15
CA GLY A 49 11.37 -13.18 -2.87
C GLY A 49 10.78 -14.27 -2.00
N GLY A 50 10.69 -15.50 -2.52
CA GLY A 50 10.06 -16.66 -1.86
C GLY A 50 10.67 -17.06 -0.50
N SER A 51 11.74 -16.36 -0.07
CA SER A 51 12.43 -16.55 1.21
C SER A 51 12.41 -15.31 2.11
N VAL A 52 11.78 -14.19 1.70
CA VAL A 52 11.76 -12.96 2.51
C VAL A 52 10.60 -13.01 3.49
N ARG A 53 10.93 -13.01 4.79
CA ARG A 53 9.97 -13.01 5.90
C ARG A 53 8.94 -11.89 5.75
N LYS A 54 7.65 -12.20 5.97
CA LYS A 54 6.54 -11.22 5.94
C LYS A 54 6.84 -10.04 6.86
N LEU A 55 6.82 -8.83 6.29
CA LEU A 55 7.04 -7.59 7.04
C LEU A 55 5.91 -7.36 8.06
N SER A 56 6.26 -6.81 9.22
CA SER A 56 5.27 -6.39 10.22
C SER A 56 4.32 -5.32 9.67
N LYS A 57 3.16 -5.10 10.29
CA LYS A 57 2.19 -4.06 9.87
C LYS A 57 2.85 -2.67 9.82
N ILE A 58 3.60 -2.33 10.87
CA ILE A 58 4.31 -1.03 10.97
C ILE A 58 5.39 -0.92 9.90
N ALA A 59 6.21 -1.96 9.70
CA ALA A 59 7.25 -1.94 8.67
C ALA A 59 6.67 -1.80 7.25
N THR A 60 5.54 -2.46 6.99
CA THR A 60 4.82 -2.38 5.70
C THR A 60 4.37 -0.94 5.44
N LEU A 61 3.72 -0.29 6.41
CA LEU A 61 3.25 1.09 6.27
C LEU A 61 4.40 2.09 6.11
N LEU A 62 5.49 1.91 6.86
CA LEU A 62 6.67 2.76 6.74
C LEU A 62 7.32 2.62 5.36
N LEU A 63 7.48 1.39 4.87
CA LEU A 63 8.03 1.12 3.55
C LEU A 63 7.13 1.70 2.44
N ALA A 64 5.82 1.55 2.55
CA ALA A 64 4.87 2.12 1.60
C ALA A 64 4.98 3.65 1.52
N LYS A 65 4.99 4.33 2.67
CA LYS A 65 5.16 5.78 2.74
C LYS A 65 6.46 6.22 2.07
N ASN A 66 7.57 5.56 2.40
CA ASN A 66 8.88 5.91 1.85
C ASN A 66 8.95 5.62 0.35
N HIS A 67 8.30 4.55 -0.11
CA HIS A 67 8.24 4.20 -1.53
C HIS A 67 7.51 5.28 -2.34
N ILE A 68 6.37 5.77 -1.86
CA ILE A 68 5.64 6.88 -2.51
C ILE A 68 6.53 8.12 -2.63
N ILE A 69 7.21 8.52 -1.56
CA ILE A 69 8.10 9.69 -1.55
C ILE A 69 9.24 9.52 -2.57
N MET A 70 9.85 8.34 -2.59
CA MET A 70 10.94 8.02 -3.52
C MET A 70 10.47 8.04 -4.98
N GLN A 71 9.31 7.46 -5.28
CA GLN A 71 8.72 7.48 -6.63
C GLN A 71 8.42 8.91 -7.08
N ALA A 72 7.85 9.74 -6.20
CA ALA A 72 7.58 11.14 -6.51
C ALA A 72 8.88 11.91 -6.86
N LYS A 73 9.94 11.70 -6.08
CA LYS A 73 11.25 12.30 -6.34
C LYS A 73 11.84 11.82 -7.67
N ALA A 74 11.79 10.51 -7.93
CA ALA A 74 12.30 9.92 -9.18
C ALA A 74 11.57 10.47 -10.41
N ILE A 75 10.26 10.68 -10.33
CA ILE A 75 9.48 11.29 -11.42
C ILE A 75 9.95 12.71 -11.70
N GLU A 76 10.23 13.51 -10.67
CA GLU A 76 10.71 14.88 -10.85
C GLU A 76 12.11 14.91 -11.47
N GLU A 77 13.02 14.06 -11.00
CA GLU A 77 14.36 13.92 -11.59
C GLU A 77 14.29 13.52 -13.08
N LEU A 78 13.42 12.56 -13.42
CA LEU A 78 13.21 12.16 -14.82
C LEU A 78 12.66 13.29 -15.69
N ARG A 79 11.76 14.13 -15.16
CA ARG A 79 11.29 15.33 -15.88
C ARG A 79 12.43 16.29 -16.17
N GLN A 80 13.30 16.54 -15.19
CA GLN A 80 14.47 17.41 -15.39
C GLN A 80 15.43 16.85 -16.43
N VAL A 81 15.66 15.53 -16.44
CA VAL A 81 16.45 14.86 -17.48
C VAL A 81 15.83 15.05 -18.86
N VAL A 82 14.51 14.86 -19.00
CA VAL A 82 13.81 15.07 -20.28
C VAL A 82 13.92 16.52 -20.76
N LEU A 83 13.78 17.50 -19.87
CA LEU A 83 13.96 18.93 -20.21
C LEU A 83 15.39 19.24 -20.64
N SER A 84 16.39 18.72 -19.92
CA SER A 84 17.80 18.86 -20.27
C SER A 84 18.10 18.28 -21.64
N LEU A 85 17.61 17.07 -21.94
CA LEU A 85 17.79 16.43 -23.23
C LEU A 85 17.10 17.20 -24.37
N ARG A 86 15.91 17.76 -24.13
CA ARG A 86 15.23 18.62 -25.10
C ARG A 86 16.02 19.88 -25.42
N SER A 87 16.49 20.59 -24.38
CA SER A 87 17.30 21.79 -24.56
C SER A 87 18.60 21.51 -25.32
N ARG A 88 19.24 20.37 -25.06
CA ARG A 88 20.42 19.92 -25.81
C ARG A 88 20.12 19.64 -27.28
N LEU A 89 19.00 18.97 -27.56
CA LEU A 89 18.59 18.71 -28.94
C LEU A 89 18.34 20.03 -29.70
N GLU A 90 17.68 21.00 -29.06
CA GLU A 90 17.44 22.32 -29.64
C GLU A 90 18.75 23.07 -29.90
N SER A 91 19.72 23.03 -28.98
CA SER A 91 21.04 23.64 -29.20
C SER A 91 21.80 22.98 -30.34
N ASP A 92 21.74 21.65 -30.45
CA ASP A 92 22.42 20.88 -31.50
C ASP A 92 21.81 21.17 -32.89
N LEU A 93 20.49 21.44 -32.96
CA LEU A 93 19.82 21.85 -34.21
C LEU A 93 20.18 23.27 -34.64
N VAL A 94 20.37 24.20 -33.70
CA VAL A 94 20.80 25.59 -33.99
C VAL A 94 22.27 25.68 -34.37
N SER A 95 23.09 24.70 -33.95
CA SER A 95 24.52 24.65 -34.25
C SER A 95 24.88 23.83 -35.50
N LEU A 96 23.91 23.20 -36.16
CA LEU A 96 24.09 22.67 -37.50
C LEU A 96 24.34 23.84 -38.48
N PRO A 97 25.50 23.91 -39.16
CA PRO A 97 25.73 24.94 -40.15
C PRO A 97 24.68 24.78 -41.22
N LEU A 98 23.93 25.86 -41.48
CA LEU A 98 23.03 26.04 -42.61
C LEU A 98 23.63 25.30 -43.81
N VAL A 99 23.07 24.15 -44.18
CA VAL A 99 23.48 23.49 -45.42
C VAL A 99 23.23 24.53 -46.48
N ARG A 100 24.34 25.00 -47.03
CA ARG A 100 24.47 25.91 -48.15
C ARG A 100 23.72 25.27 -49.32
N ILE A 101 22.41 25.46 -49.38
CA ILE A 101 21.65 25.25 -50.61
C ILE A 101 21.92 26.50 -51.43
N THR A 102 23.11 26.54 -52.01
CA THR A 102 23.44 27.36 -53.17
C THR A 102 23.67 26.39 -54.32
N SER A 103 22.66 26.23 -55.16
CA SER A 103 22.75 26.12 -56.62
C SER A 103 21.38 26.42 -57.20
#